data_AF-A0A958VT50-F1
#
_entry.id   AF-A0A958VT50-F1
#
_cell.length_a   1.000
_cell.length_b   1.000
_cell.length_c   1.000
_cell.angle_alpha   90.00
_cell.angle_beta   90.00
_cell.angle_gamma   90.00
#
_symmetry.space_group_name_H-M   'P 1'
#
loop_
_entity.id
_entity.type
_entity.pdbx_description
1 polymer ?
#
loop_
_entity_poly.entity_id
_entity_poly.type
_entity_poly.pdbx_seq_one_letter_code
_entity_poly.pdbx_strand_id
1 'polypeptide(L)'
;MKKLISIIAIALASTVMFQCGQSNASNDSNELADEMRQDREAIAENLRDLRDDIDKKIDEVSKDIENASEDMKEELTETKEELTGQRTELERTIDKVEDATEETWDDVKDGANRTIDNVKSKIEKLTAKIKGQDQGAS
;
A
#
# COMPACT_ATOMS: atom_id res chain seq x y z
N MET A 1 -15.53 -89.31 0.66
CA MET A 1 -15.33 -88.23 -0.34
C MET A 1 -16.54 -87.32 -0.33
N LYS A 2 -16.31 -86.01 -0.46
CA LYS A 2 -17.28 -84.89 -0.49
C LYS A 2 -17.89 -84.49 0.86
N LYS A 3 -17.07 -83.88 1.72
CA LYS A 3 -17.59 -82.89 2.68
C LYS A 3 -17.61 -81.54 1.98
N LEU A 4 -18.80 -80.98 1.88
CA LEU A 4 -19.10 -79.76 1.16
C LEU A 4 -18.53 -78.54 1.90
N ILE A 5 -18.05 -77.65 1.04
CA ILE A 5 -17.70 -76.25 1.20
C ILE A 5 -18.56 -75.54 2.26
N SER A 6 -17.91 -74.79 3.14
CA SER A 6 -18.44 -73.47 3.51
C SER A 6 -17.27 -72.59 3.97
N ILE A 7 -16.80 -71.78 3.03
CA ILE A 7 -15.74 -70.79 3.22
C ILE A 7 -16.28 -69.66 4.08
N ILE A 8 -15.50 -69.39 5.12
CA ILE A 8 -15.46 -68.19 5.97
C ILE A 8 -15.48 -66.93 5.11
N ALA A 9 -16.39 -65.98 5.38
CA ALA A 9 -16.12 -64.54 5.26
C ALA A 9 -17.33 -63.68 5.65
N ILE A 10 -17.07 -62.82 6.65
CA ILE A 10 -17.64 -61.48 6.81
C ILE A 10 -19.07 -61.43 7.39
N ALA A 11 -19.11 -61.56 8.72
CA ALA A 11 -19.92 -60.65 9.52
C ALA A 11 -19.01 -59.49 9.95
N LEU A 12 -19.39 -58.25 9.64
CA LEU A 12 -19.37 -57.14 10.57
C LEU A 12 -20.20 -56.01 9.96
N ALA A 13 -21.42 -55.89 10.48
CA ALA A 13 -22.24 -54.71 10.34
C ALA A 13 -21.50 -53.50 10.90
N SER A 14 -21.46 -52.42 10.14
CA SER A 14 -21.15 -51.08 10.63
C SER A 14 -22.02 -50.09 9.87
N THR A 15 -23.24 -49.93 10.36
CA THR A 15 -24.08 -48.79 10.04
C THR A 15 -23.38 -47.54 10.56
N VAL A 16 -22.85 -46.70 9.68
CA VAL A 16 -22.45 -45.34 10.05
C VAL A 16 -23.57 -44.42 9.61
N MET A 17 -24.47 -44.12 10.55
CA MET A 17 -25.27 -42.90 10.50
C MET A 17 -24.46 -41.77 11.14
N PHE A 18 -24.62 -40.56 10.57
CA PHE A 18 -24.33 -39.27 11.19
C PHE A 18 -22.88 -38.95 11.55
N GLN A 19 -22.23 -38.20 10.66
CA GLN A 19 -21.46 -37.04 11.11
C GLN A 19 -21.69 -35.88 10.14
N CYS A 20 -22.78 -35.15 10.38
CA CYS A 20 -22.84 -33.74 10.04
C CYS A 20 -22.22 -32.99 11.22
N GLY A 21 -21.13 -32.27 11.00
CA GLY A 21 -20.51 -31.37 11.99
C GLY A 21 -19.01 -31.56 12.16
N GLN A 22 -18.25 -30.60 11.63
CA GLN A 22 -17.04 -29.94 12.20
C GLN A 22 -16.16 -29.39 11.03
N SER A 23 -16.62 -28.35 10.33
CA SER A 23 -16.31 -26.92 10.57
C SER A 23 -14.85 -26.52 10.34
N ASN A 24 -14.68 -25.55 9.42
CA ASN A 24 -13.56 -24.60 9.25
C ASN A 24 -12.50 -24.95 8.21
N ALA A 25 -12.86 -24.91 6.93
CA ALA A 25 -11.93 -24.68 5.81
C ALA A 25 -12.28 -23.37 5.08
N SER A 26 -12.86 -22.41 5.80
CA SER A 26 -13.45 -21.19 5.24
C SER A 26 -13.18 -19.94 6.09
N ASN A 27 -12.26 -20.02 7.07
CA ASN A 27 -11.84 -18.85 7.87
C ASN A 27 -10.52 -18.26 7.37
N ASP A 28 -9.49 -19.07 7.05
CA ASP A 28 -8.17 -18.57 6.63
C ASP A 28 -8.22 -17.69 5.36
N SER A 29 -9.01 -18.06 4.36
CA SER A 29 -9.13 -17.25 3.12
C SER A 29 -9.89 -15.95 3.34
N ASN A 30 -10.80 -15.90 4.32
CA ASN A 30 -11.55 -14.68 4.61
C ASN A 30 -10.71 -13.70 5.45
N GLU A 31 -9.88 -14.22 6.37
CA GLU A 31 -8.94 -13.43 7.17
C GLU A 31 -7.87 -12.76 6.30
N LEU A 32 -7.25 -13.50 5.36
CA LEU A 32 -6.25 -12.95 4.44
C LEU A 32 -6.84 -11.84 3.55
N ALA A 33 -8.05 -12.03 3.02
CA ALA A 33 -8.73 -11.03 2.21
C ALA A 33 -9.10 -9.77 3.02
N ASP A 34 -9.51 -9.96 4.28
CA ASP A 34 -9.82 -8.86 5.20
C ASP A 34 -8.57 -8.07 5.60
N GLU A 35 -7.43 -8.73 5.83
CA GLU A 35 -6.13 -8.09 6.08
C GLU A 35 -5.68 -7.28 4.87
N MET A 36 -5.71 -7.86 3.68
CA MET A 36 -5.35 -7.17 2.44
C MET A 36 -6.23 -5.94 2.20
N ARG A 37 -7.53 -6.02 2.47
CA ARG A 37 -8.44 -4.87 2.35
C ARG A 37 -8.08 -3.75 3.32
N GLN A 38 -7.79 -4.09 4.57
CA GLN A 38 -7.38 -3.12 5.59
C GLN A 38 -6.04 -2.46 5.24
N ASP A 39 -5.05 -3.24 4.82
CA ASP A 39 -3.76 -2.70 4.40
C ASP A 39 -3.90 -1.80 3.18
N ARG A 40 -4.75 -2.16 2.21
CA ARG A 40 -5.04 -1.30 1.04
C ARG A 40 -5.62 0.03 1.45
N GLU A 41 -6.65 0.02 2.30
CA GLU A 41 -7.29 1.24 2.78
C GLU A 41 -6.26 2.13 3.49
N ALA A 42 -5.46 1.57 4.40
CA ALA A 42 -4.46 2.31 5.15
C ALA A 42 -3.33 2.88 4.28
N ILE A 43 -2.82 2.11 3.31
CA ILE A 43 -1.76 2.57 2.40
C ILE A 43 -2.29 3.65 1.47
N ALA A 44 -3.50 3.47 0.91
CA ALA A 44 -4.11 4.46 0.05
C ALA A 44 -4.39 5.78 0.79
N GLU A 45 -4.83 5.71 2.06
CA GLU A 45 -4.98 6.89 2.92
C GLU A 45 -3.65 7.61 3.13
N ASN A 46 -2.60 6.89 3.53
CA ASN A 46 -1.26 7.48 3.75
C ASN A 46 -0.71 8.17 2.49
N LEU A 47 -0.85 7.54 1.31
CA LEU A 47 -0.45 8.14 0.05
C LEU A 47 -1.25 9.40 -0.30
N ARG A 48 -2.56 9.42 -0.02
CA ARG A 48 -3.42 10.60 -0.23
C ARG A 48 -3.05 11.73 0.73
N ASP A 49 -2.79 11.43 1.99
CA ASP A 49 -2.33 12.42 2.97
C ASP A 49 -1.01 13.05 2.53
N LEU A 50 -0.05 12.23 2.08
CA LEU A 50 1.22 12.70 1.54
C LEU A 50 1.03 13.58 0.30
N ARG A 51 0.11 13.22 -0.60
CA ARG A 51 -0.22 14.03 -1.78
C ARG A 51 -0.78 15.38 -1.36
N ASP A 52 -1.71 15.40 -0.42
CA ASP A 52 -2.34 16.62 0.07
C ASP A 52 -1.33 17.52 0.80
N ASP A 53 -0.36 16.93 1.51
CA ASP A 53 0.75 17.69 2.11
C ASP A 53 1.71 18.26 1.07
N ILE A 54 1.95 17.56 -0.04
CA ILE A 54 2.69 18.12 -1.17
C ILE A 54 1.92 19.27 -1.80
N ASP A 55 0.60 19.14 -2.00
CA ASP A 55 -0.24 20.21 -2.57
C ASP A 55 -0.15 21.49 -1.73
N LYS A 56 -0.24 21.38 -0.40
CA LYS A 56 -0.04 22.52 0.52
C LYS A 56 1.35 23.16 0.34
N LYS A 57 2.40 22.35 0.22
CA LYS A 57 3.77 22.84 0.02
C LYS A 57 3.96 23.51 -1.34
N ILE A 58 3.34 23.00 -2.40
CA ILE A 58 3.33 23.64 -3.72
C ILE A 58 2.68 25.02 -3.63
N ASP A 59 1.58 25.14 -2.90
CA ASP A 59 0.89 26.43 -2.67
C ASP A 59 1.74 27.40 -1.86
N GLU A 60 2.44 26.93 -0.83
CA GLU A 60 3.40 27.73 -0.05
C GLU A 60 4.53 28.26 -0.92
N VAL A 61 5.23 27.36 -1.63
CA VAL A 61 6.34 27.73 -2.53
C VAL A 61 5.87 28.68 -3.63
N SER A 62 4.66 28.49 -4.15
CA SER A 62 4.09 29.39 -5.16
C SER A 62 3.94 30.83 -4.65
N LYS A 63 3.52 31.01 -3.39
CA LYS A 63 3.43 32.33 -2.75
C LYS A 63 4.80 32.92 -2.47
N ASP A 64 5.78 32.09 -2.10
CA ASP A 64 7.15 32.54 -1.87
C ASP A 64 7.79 33.05 -3.18
N ILE A 65 7.54 32.38 -4.32
CA ILE A 65 7.99 32.82 -5.65
C ILE A 65 7.49 34.23 -5.98
N GLU A 66 6.23 34.56 -5.67
CA GLU A 66 5.65 35.87 -5.97
C GLU A 66 6.38 37.02 -5.27
N ASN A 67 6.97 36.76 -4.10
CA ASN A 67 7.62 37.76 -3.25
C ASN A 67 9.15 37.69 -3.26
N ALA A 68 9.72 36.67 -3.89
CA ALA A 68 11.16 36.42 -3.93
C ALA A 68 11.93 37.37 -4.86
N SER A 69 13.23 37.53 -4.61
CA SER A 69 14.17 38.12 -5.57
C SER A 69 14.33 37.22 -6.81
N GLU A 70 14.82 37.76 -7.93
CA GLU A 70 14.99 36.98 -9.16
C GLU A 70 15.85 35.72 -8.96
N ASP A 71 16.96 35.83 -8.22
CA ASP A 71 17.84 34.67 -7.94
C ASP A 71 17.11 33.59 -7.12
N MET A 72 16.26 33.98 -6.16
CA MET A 72 15.49 33.05 -5.34
C MET A 72 14.30 32.44 -6.11
N LYS A 73 13.73 33.16 -7.09
CA LYS A 73 12.62 32.66 -7.90
C LYS A 73 13.01 31.44 -8.71
N GLU A 74 14.22 31.40 -9.27
CA GLU A 74 14.69 30.24 -10.05
C GLU A 74 14.71 28.99 -9.17
N GLU A 75 15.34 29.08 -7.99
CA GLU A 75 15.44 27.94 -7.08
C GLU A 75 14.10 27.47 -6.49
N LEU A 76 13.21 28.42 -6.18
CA LEU A 76 11.87 28.09 -5.70
C LEU A 76 11.02 27.47 -6.82
N THR A 77 11.18 27.92 -8.07
CA THR A 77 10.52 27.31 -9.24
C THR A 77 10.99 25.87 -9.43
N GLU A 78 12.29 25.62 -9.36
CA GLU A 78 12.86 24.27 -9.44
C GLU A 78 12.30 23.37 -8.31
N THR A 79 12.23 23.90 -7.09
CA THR A 79 11.64 23.19 -5.94
C THR A 79 10.16 22.86 -6.15
N LYS A 80 9.38 23.80 -6.72
CA LYS A 80 7.97 23.57 -7.07
C LYS A 80 7.81 22.47 -8.13
N GLU A 81 8.68 22.44 -9.13
CA GLU A 81 8.68 21.39 -10.16
C GLU A 81 9.00 20.02 -9.55
N GLU A 82 9.98 19.94 -8.67
CA GLU A 82 10.31 18.70 -7.95
C GLU A 82 9.12 18.19 -7.11
N LEU A 83 8.48 19.08 -6.34
CA LEU A 83 7.28 18.74 -5.56
C LEU A 83 6.14 18.24 -6.47
N THR A 84 5.92 18.90 -7.61
CA THR A 84 4.92 18.47 -8.60
C THR A 84 5.23 17.08 -9.16
N GLY A 85 6.51 16.77 -9.37
CA GLY A 85 6.97 15.44 -9.73
C GLY A 85 6.63 14.39 -8.67
N GLN A 86 6.89 14.69 -7.40
CA GLN A 86 6.56 13.79 -6.28
C GLN A 86 5.06 13.56 -6.14
N ARG A 87 4.24 14.62 -6.29
CA ARG A 87 2.78 14.53 -6.31
C ARG A 87 2.30 13.54 -7.36
N THR A 88 2.83 13.65 -8.57
CA THR A 88 2.46 12.78 -9.71
C THR A 88 2.90 11.33 -9.47
N GLU A 89 4.03 11.11 -8.80
CA GLU A 89 4.48 9.76 -8.41
C GLU A 89 3.55 9.10 -7.39
N LEU A 90 3.06 9.87 -6.41
CA LEU A 90 2.06 9.39 -5.46
C LEU A 90 0.75 9.04 -6.14
N GLU A 91 0.23 9.88 -7.03
CA GLU A 91 -1.01 9.58 -7.77
C GLU A 91 -0.92 8.25 -8.52
N ARG A 92 0.17 8.01 -9.26
CA ARG A 92 0.39 6.72 -9.94
C ARG A 92 0.49 5.55 -8.98
N THR A 93 0.98 5.77 -7.77
CA THR A 93 1.11 4.73 -6.75
C THR A 93 -0.23 4.43 -6.10
N ILE A 94 -1.06 5.46 -5.88
CA ILE A 94 -2.46 5.31 -5.42
C ILE A 94 -3.22 4.45 -6.43
N ASP A 95 -3.14 4.77 -7.72
CA ASP A 95 -3.81 3.99 -8.78
C ASP A 95 -3.39 2.52 -8.74
N LYS A 96 -2.09 2.23 -8.58
CA LYS A 96 -1.59 0.85 -8.45
C LYS A 96 -2.12 0.13 -7.22
N VAL A 97 -2.21 0.81 -6.08
CA VAL A 97 -2.77 0.26 -4.84
C VAL A 97 -4.26 -0.04 -5.00
N GLU A 98 -4.99 0.84 -5.68
CA GLU A 98 -6.41 0.66 -5.98
C GLU A 98 -6.67 -0.48 -6.97
N ASP A 99 -5.79 -0.68 -7.96
CA ASP A 99 -5.92 -1.70 -9.00
C ASP A 99 -5.31 -3.07 -8.62
N ALA A 100 -4.56 -3.16 -7.53
CA ALA A 100 -3.87 -4.37 -7.12
C ALA A 100 -4.84 -5.56 -6.95
N THR A 101 -4.38 -6.76 -7.26
CA THR A 101 -5.07 -8.04 -7.00
C THR A 101 -4.41 -8.77 -5.85
N GLU A 102 -5.02 -9.84 -5.35
CA GLU A 102 -4.42 -10.70 -4.30
C GLU A 102 -3.03 -11.21 -4.73
N GLU A 103 -2.88 -11.59 -6.00
CA GLU A 103 -1.63 -12.11 -6.55
C GLU A 103 -0.51 -11.06 -6.65
N THR A 104 -0.87 -9.78 -6.74
CA THR A 104 0.09 -8.66 -6.92
C THR A 104 0.24 -7.80 -5.66
N TRP A 105 -0.51 -8.13 -4.60
CA TRP A 105 -0.66 -7.28 -3.43
C TRP A 105 0.66 -7.00 -2.73
N ASP A 106 1.46 -8.03 -2.47
CA ASP A 106 2.72 -7.90 -1.73
C ASP A 106 3.70 -6.97 -2.45
N ASP A 107 3.86 -7.14 -3.76
CA ASP A 107 4.75 -6.31 -4.58
C ASP A 107 4.29 -4.85 -4.62
N VAL A 108 2.97 -4.63 -4.75
CA VAL A 108 2.39 -3.29 -4.76
C VAL A 108 2.52 -2.62 -3.40
N LYS A 109 2.24 -3.34 -2.30
CA LYS A 109 2.42 -2.87 -0.92
C LYS A 109 3.86 -2.45 -0.66
N ASP A 110 4.82 -3.29 -1.04
CA ASP A 110 6.25 -3.00 -0.92
C ASP A 110 6.66 -1.79 -1.75
N GLY A 111 6.18 -1.69 -2.99
CA GLY A 111 6.42 -0.54 -3.86
C GLY A 111 5.87 0.76 -3.26
N ALA A 112 4.63 0.73 -2.75
CA ALA A 112 3.98 1.87 -2.14
C ALA A 112 4.73 2.36 -0.90
N ASN A 113 5.14 1.45 -0.01
CA ASN A 113 5.93 1.80 1.17
C ASN A 113 7.26 2.46 0.80
N ARG A 114 7.97 1.95 -0.22
CA ARG A 114 9.21 2.58 -0.71
C ARG A 114 8.95 3.97 -1.28
N THR A 115 7.86 4.16 -2.03
CA THR A 115 7.49 5.48 -2.56
C THR A 115 7.16 6.45 -1.42
N ILE A 116 6.42 6.03 -0.39
CA ILE A 116 6.13 6.83 0.81
C ILE A 116 7.44 7.32 1.45
N ASP A 117 8.38 6.42 1.72
CA ASP A 117 9.65 6.76 2.37
C ASP A 117 10.51 7.70 1.52
N ASN A 118 10.59 7.44 0.21
CA ASN A 118 11.34 8.28 -0.73
C ASN A 118 10.77 9.69 -0.81
N VAL A 119 9.45 9.81 -0.93
CA VAL A 119 8.75 11.09 -1.02
C VAL A 119 8.93 11.88 0.28
N LYS A 120 8.75 11.26 1.45
CA LYS A 120 9.01 11.90 2.74
C LYS A 120 10.43 12.46 2.83
N SER A 121 11.44 11.66 2.48
CA SER A 121 12.84 12.09 2.50
C SER A 121 13.10 13.26 1.53
N LYS A 122 12.49 13.25 0.35
CA LYS A 122 12.63 14.34 -0.63
C LYS A 122 11.97 15.63 -0.14
N ILE A 123 10.76 15.55 0.40
CA ILE A 123 10.05 16.70 0.99
C ILE A 123 10.87 17.32 2.13
N GLU A 124 11.45 16.50 3.01
CA GLU A 124 12.31 16.97 4.09
C GLU A 124 13.52 17.75 3.55
N LYS A 125 14.20 17.20 2.53
CA LYS A 125 15.34 17.86 1.88
C LYS A 125 14.96 19.18 1.21
N LEU A 126 13.85 19.21 0.47
CA LEU A 126 13.37 20.42 -0.20
C LEU A 126 12.97 21.49 0.82
N THR A 127 12.31 21.09 1.91
CA THR A 127 11.96 22.01 3.00
C THR A 127 13.21 22.58 3.67
N ALA A 128 14.26 21.76 3.84
CA ALA A 128 15.53 22.22 4.39
C ALA A 128 16.27 23.18 3.44
N LYS A 129 16.24 22.91 2.12
CA LYS A 129 16.81 23.81 1.08
C LYS A 129 16.17 25.20 1.20
N ILE A 130 14.84 25.28 1.20
CA ILE A 130 14.10 26.55 1.32
C ILE A 130 14.45 27.28 2.63
N LYS A 131 14.41 26.59 3.77
CA LYS A 131 14.72 27.20 5.08
C LYS A 131 16.16 27.67 5.22
N GLY A 132 17.11 26.99 4.58
CA GLY A 132 18.52 27.38 4.60
C GLY A 132 18.78 28.69 3.86
N GLN A 133 17.91 29.07 2.93
CA GLN A 133 18.07 30.28 2.11
C GLN A 133 17.60 31.56 2.81
N ASP A 134 16.65 31.46 3.75
CA ASP A 134 16.20 32.59 4.58
C ASP A 134 17.33 33.18 5.46
N GLN A 135 18.34 32.36 5.81
CA GLN A 135 19.45 32.77 6.68
C GLN A 135 20.66 33.36 5.93
N GLY A 136 20.61 33.43 4.59
CA GLY A 136 21.68 33.99 3.76
C GLY A 136 21.56 35.48 3.46
N ALA A 137 20.44 36.11 3.82
CA ALA A 137 20.16 37.53 3.61
C ALA A 137 20.18 38.29 4.95
N SER A 138 21.37 38.51 5.52
CA SER A 138 21.57 39.45 6.64
C SER A 138 22.90 40.18 6.50
#